data_AF-I1M155-F1
#
_entry.id   AF-I1M155-F1
#
_cell.length_a   1.000
_cell.length_b   1.000
_cell.length_c   1.000
_cell.angle_alpha   90.00
_cell.angle_beta   90.00
_cell.angle_gamma   90.00
#
_symmetry.space_group_name_H-M   'P 1'
#
loop_
_entity.id
_entity.type
_entity.pdbx_description
1 polymer ?
#
loop_
_entity_poly.entity_id
_entity_poly.type
_entity_poly.pdbx_seq_one_letter_code
_entity_poly.pdbx_strand_id
1 'polypeptide(L)'
;MSCCLSCCASLTCGLCTSTASCISQKSARIGYCGLFGVSLVVSWILREVGAPLLEKFPWIGGTSDTNTTEWYQAQAVLRVSLGNFLFFGILALIMIGVKDQNDRRDSWHHGGWTAKIVIWLLLVVLAFFLPDAIILVYGFIAKIGAGLFLLIQVIILLDFTHTWNDAWVEKDEQKCFGQGYYQQVNGSLLPAAVVSLYCAYVCYTGLSSEPHDYECNGLNKSRAVSTGTLVLGMLTTVLSVLYSALRAGSSTTFLSPPSSPRLGGSKPLLEEAEEGKAKKEEKEARPVSYSYSFFHLIFALASMYSAMLLSGWTSTSESSDLIDVGWTSVWVRIGTEWVTAGLYIWSLLAPLLFPDREFV
;
A
#
# COMPACT_ATOMS: atom_id res chain seq x y z
N MET A 1 -16.04 -20.04 -37.06
CA MET A 1 -15.16 -19.63 -35.94
C MET A 1 -15.15 -18.12 -35.66
N SER A 2 -15.48 -17.23 -36.62
CA SER A 2 -15.47 -15.76 -36.37
C SER A 2 -16.54 -15.23 -35.41
N CYS A 3 -17.72 -15.84 -35.30
CA CYS A 3 -18.79 -15.33 -34.42
C CYS A 3 -18.47 -15.46 -32.93
N CYS A 4 -17.78 -16.53 -32.51
CA CYS A 4 -17.39 -16.72 -31.10
C CYS A 4 -16.30 -15.71 -30.68
N LEU A 5 -15.36 -15.39 -31.58
CA LEU A 5 -14.33 -14.37 -31.33
C LEU A 5 -14.93 -12.96 -31.23
N SER A 6 -15.91 -12.62 -32.08
CA SER A 6 -16.57 -11.31 -32.04
C SER A 6 -17.45 -11.13 -30.79
N CYS A 7 -18.09 -12.20 -30.30
CA CYS A 7 -18.95 -12.14 -29.12
C CYS A 7 -18.13 -12.07 -27.82
N CYS A 8 -17.01 -12.79 -27.73
CA CYS A 8 -16.08 -12.66 -26.60
C CYS A 8 -15.40 -11.28 -26.59
N ALA A 9 -15.08 -10.70 -27.76
CA ALA A 9 -14.54 -9.35 -27.85
C ALA A 9 -15.57 -8.27 -27.45
N SER A 10 -16.85 -8.42 -27.78
CA SER A 10 -17.89 -7.44 -27.41
C SER A 10 -18.28 -7.52 -25.93
N LEU A 11 -18.34 -8.72 -25.33
CA LEU A 11 -18.60 -8.90 -23.90
C LEU A 11 -17.46 -8.37 -23.04
N THR A 12 -16.21 -8.62 -23.44
CA THR A 12 -15.03 -8.07 -22.76
C THR A 12 -14.95 -6.55 -22.91
N CYS A 13 -15.22 -6.01 -24.10
CA CYS A 13 -15.23 -4.57 -24.34
C CYS A 13 -16.35 -3.84 -23.57
N GLY A 14 -17.56 -4.41 -23.50
CA GLY A 14 -18.70 -3.87 -22.75
C GLY A 14 -18.45 -3.80 -21.24
N LEU A 15 -17.83 -4.85 -20.67
CA LEU A 15 -17.46 -4.87 -19.26
C LEU A 15 -16.30 -3.90 -18.97
N CYS A 16 -15.30 -3.82 -19.86
CA CYS A 16 -14.18 -2.87 -19.73
C CYS A 16 -14.63 -1.42 -19.83
N THR A 17 -15.54 -1.09 -20.75
CA THR A 17 -16.07 0.28 -20.90
C THR A 17 -16.98 0.69 -19.73
N SER A 18 -17.79 -0.24 -19.21
CA SER A 18 -18.65 0.01 -18.05
C SER A 18 -17.87 0.19 -16.75
N THR A 19 -16.84 -0.64 -16.51
CA THR A 19 -15.96 -0.48 -15.35
C THR A 19 -15.11 0.80 -15.46
N ALA A 20 -14.60 1.11 -16.66
CA ALA A 20 -13.85 2.34 -16.93
C ALA A 20 -14.69 3.61 -16.71
N SER A 21 -15.96 3.62 -17.14
CA SER A 21 -16.84 4.78 -16.95
C SER A 21 -17.21 5.01 -15.48
N CYS A 22 -17.48 3.93 -14.73
CA CYS A 22 -17.76 3.99 -13.30
C CYS A 22 -16.58 4.53 -12.47
N ILE A 23 -15.34 4.15 -12.82
CA ILE A 23 -14.14 4.63 -12.12
C ILE A 23 -13.87 6.10 -12.42
N SER A 24 -14.02 6.51 -13.69
CA SER A 24 -13.74 7.89 -14.14
C SER A 24 -14.60 8.94 -13.44
N GLN A 25 -15.82 8.61 -13.00
CA GLN A 25 -16.72 9.58 -12.36
C GLN A 25 -16.51 9.77 -10.85
N LYS A 26 -15.93 8.80 -10.13
CA LYS A 26 -15.94 8.83 -8.65
C LYS A 26 -14.61 9.15 -7.98
N SER A 27 -13.47 8.68 -8.52
CA SER A 27 -12.10 9.04 -8.10
C SER A 27 -11.12 8.01 -8.68
N ALA A 28 -10.05 8.46 -9.33
CA ALA A 28 -8.98 7.56 -9.79
C ALA A 28 -8.42 6.70 -8.65
N ARG A 29 -8.42 7.20 -7.42
CA ARG A 29 -7.97 6.48 -6.22
C ARG A 29 -8.77 5.20 -5.99
N ILE A 30 -10.10 5.28 -6.08
CA ILE A 30 -10.99 4.12 -5.92
C ILE A 30 -10.70 3.07 -6.99
N GLY A 31 -10.44 3.51 -8.23
CA GLY A 31 -10.03 2.62 -9.31
C GLY A 31 -8.76 1.84 -9.02
N TYR A 32 -7.70 2.51 -8.55
CA TYR A 32 -6.44 1.85 -8.22
C TYR A 32 -6.55 0.95 -6.99
N CYS A 33 -7.31 1.37 -5.97
CA CYS A 33 -7.64 0.52 -4.81
C CYS A 33 -8.40 -0.74 -5.24
N GLY A 34 -9.37 -0.61 -6.14
CA GLY A 34 -10.11 -1.75 -6.70
C GLY A 34 -9.21 -2.69 -7.50
N LEU A 35 -8.35 -2.15 -8.37
CA LEU A 35 -7.38 -2.92 -9.14
C LEU A 35 -6.42 -3.69 -8.22
N PHE A 36 -5.90 -3.02 -7.19
CA PHE A 36 -5.03 -3.64 -6.19
C PHE A 36 -5.78 -4.75 -5.43
N GLY A 37 -7.01 -4.50 -4.96
CA GLY A 37 -7.85 -5.49 -4.30
C GLY A 37 -8.10 -6.73 -5.17
N VAL A 38 -8.42 -6.54 -6.45
CA VAL A 38 -8.54 -7.65 -7.43
C VAL A 38 -7.23 -8.42 -7.53
N SER A 39 -6.10 -7.72 -7.59
CA SER A 39 -4.78 -8.36 -7.67
C SER A 39 -4.45 -9.23 -6.44
N LEU A 40 -4.92 -8.85 -5.25
CA LEU A 40 -4.76 -9.65 -4.03
C LEU A 40 -5.63 -10.91 -4.07
N VAL A 41 -6.88 -10.79 -4.51
CA VAL A 41 -7.77 -11.94 -4.68
C VAL A 41 -7.18 -12.90 -5.72
N VAL A 42 -6.67 -12.40 -6.84
CA VAL A 42 -5.99 -13.21 -7.87
C VAL A 42 -4.74 -13.89 -7.29
N SER A 43 -3.92 -13.15 -6.52
CA SER A 43 -2.74 -13.71 -5.85
C SER A 43 -3.12 -14.83 -4.89
N TRP A 44 -4.19 -14.66 -4.12
CA TRP A 44 -4.69 -15.68 -3.19
C TRP A 44 -5.25 -16.90 -3.93
N ILE A 45 -6.07 -16.71 -4.96
CA ILE A 45 -6.58 -17.83 -5.76
C ILE A 45 -5.43 -18.62 -6.38
N LEU A 46 -4.47 -17.95 -7.03
CA LEU A 46 -3.31 -18.61 -7.64
C LEU A 46 -2.40 -19.28 -6.60
N ARG A 47 -2.34 -18.76 -5.37
CA ARG A 47 -1.68 -19.44 -4.25
C ARG A 47 -2.38 -20.76 -3.92
N GLU A 48 -3.70 -20.77 -3.78
CA GLU A 48 -4.43 -21.99 -3.37
C GLU A 48 -4.55 -23.03 -4.49
N VAL A 49 -4.75 -22.61 -5.75
CA VAL A 49 -5.07 -23.51 -6.87
C VAL A 49 -4.01 -23.55 -7.98
N GLY A 50 -3.03 -22.65 -7.95
CA GLY A 50 -2.06 -22.48 -9.04
C GLY A 50 -0.92 -23.49 -9.02
N ALA A 51 -0.63 -24.15 -7.91
CA ALA A 51 0.46 -25.13 -7.83
C ALA A 51 0.42 -26.21 -8.93
N PRO A 52 -0.67 -26.97 -9.13
CA PRO A 52 -0.76 -27.98 -10.20
C PRO A 52 -0.77 -27.38 -11.62
N LEU A 53 -1.04 -26.08 -11.76
CA LEU A 53 -0.94 -25.38 -13.04
C LEU A 53 0.51 -25.00 -13.33
N LEU A 54 1.27 -24.58 -12.31
CA LEU A 54 2.65 -24.13 -12.45
C LEU A 54 3.63 -25.26 -12.72
N GLU A 55 3.40 -26.43 -12.12
CA GLU A 55 4.19 -27.65 -12.34
C GLU A 55 4.22 -28.09 -13.82
N LYS A 56 3.21 -27.68 -14.61
CA LYS A 56 3.16 -27.98 -16.05
C LYS A 56 4.07 -27.11 -16.91
N PHE A 57 4.55 -25.97 -16.39
CA PHE A 57 5.38 -25.05 -17.15
C PHE A 57 6.86 -25.44 -16.98
N PRO A 58 7.55 -25.88 -18.05
CA PRO A 58 8.91 -26.44 -17.94
C PRO A 58 9.98 -25.44 -17.50
N TRP A 59 9.69 -24.13 -17.54
CA TRP A 59 10.59 -23.07 -17.08
C TRP A 59 10.36 -22.65 -15.61
N ILE A 60 9.38 -23.24 -14.93
CA ILE A 60 9.06 -22.98 -13.51
C ILE A 60 9.30 -24.28 -12.74
N GLY A 61 10.34 -24.32 -11.91
CA GLY A 61 10.75 -25.52 -11.17
C GLY A 61 11.79 -26.37 -11.91
N GLY A 62 12.08 -26.02 -13.17
CA GLY A 62 13.07 -26.69 -14.00
C GLY A 62 12.84 -28.21 -14.08
N THR A 63 13.90 -28.98 -13.86
CA THR A 63 13.89 -30.45 -13.80
C THR A 63 13.87 -30.99 -12.37
N SER A 64 13.62 -30.14 -11.37
CA SER A 64 13.67 -30.55 -9.98
C SER A 64 12.31 -31.05 -9.51
N ASP A 65 12.18 -32.38 -9.43
CA ASP A 65 11.00 -33.06 -8.88
C ASP A 65 10.88 -32.90 -7.34
N THR A 66 11.80 -32.17 -6.70
CA THR A 66 11.81 -31.97 -5.24
C THR A 66 11.07 -30.71 -4.77
N ASN A 67 10.54 -29.91 -5.71
CA ASN A 67 9.81 -28.69 -5.36
C ASN A 67 8.54 -29.01 -4.58
N THR A 68 8.40 -28.41 -3.39
CA THR A 68 7.21 -28.61 -2.57
C THR A 68 6.02 -27.80 -3.10
N THR A 69 4.81 -28.15 -2.68
CA THR A 69 3.61 -27.37 -3.00
C THR A 69 3.79 -25.91 -2.59
N GLU A 70 4.32 -25.65 -1.40
CA GLU A 70 4.55 -24.31 -0.85
C GLU A 70 5.48 -23.47 -1.72
N TRP A 71 6.48 -24.10 -2.37
CA TRP A 71 7.36 -23.44 -3.31
C TRP A 71 6.58 -22.90 -4.51
N TYR A 72 5.73 -23.73 -5.12
CA TYR A 72 4.86 -23.29 -6.23
C TYR A 72 3.87 -22.20 -5.79
N GLN A 73 3.35 -22.28 -4.57
CA GLN A 73 2.49 -21.23 -4.00
C GLN A 73 3.22 -19.88 -3.91
N ALA A 74 4.45 -19.86 -3.38
CA ALA A 74 5.28 -18.67 -3.29
C ALA A 74 5.62 -18.10 -4.68
N GLN A 75 5.94 -18.98 -5.63
CA GLN A 75 6.23 -18.65 -7.02
C GLN A 75 5.04 -18.00 -7.75
N ALA A 76 3.82 -18.47 -7.49
CA ALA A 76 2.59 -17.87 -8.03
C ALA A 76 2.40 -16.44 -7.52
N VAL A 77 2.51 -16.27 -6.21
CA VAL A 77 2.30 -14.99 -5.51
C VAL A 77 3.35 -13.96 -5.91
N LEU A 78 4.63 -14.34 -5.97
CA LEU A 78 5.73 -13.46 -6.37
C LEU A 78 5.61 -12.96 -7.81
N ARG A 79 5.12 -13.79 -8.74
CA ARG A 79 4.92 -13.39 -10.14
C ARG A 79 3.80 -12.37 -10.29
N VAL A 80 2.66 -12.59 -9.62
CA VAL A 80 1.57 -11.60 -9.61
C VAL A 80 2.04 -10.29 -8.97
N SER A 81 2.77 -10.39 -7.86
CA SER A 81 3.38 -9.25 -7.18
C SER A 81 4.34 -8.49 -8.09
N LEU A 82 5.21 -9.16 -8.83
CA LEU A 82 6.13 -8.52 -9.77
C LEU A 82 5.38 -7.73 -10.85
N GLY A 83 4.32 -8.30 -11.43
CA GLY A 83 3.46 -7.60 -12.38
C GLY A 83 2.84 -6.33 -11.79
N ASN A 84 2.34 -6.43 -10.54
CA ASN A 84 1.81 -5.28 -9.80
C ASN A 84 2.87 -4.22 -9.50
N PHE A 85 4.04 -4.65 -9.00
CA PHE A 85 5.15 -3.77 -8.68
C PHE A 85 5.64 -3.01 -9.91
N LEU A 86 5.76 -3.67 -11.06
CA LEU A 86 6.11 -3.02 -12.31
C LEU A 86 5.02 -2.02 -12.73
N PHE A 87 3.74 -2.41 -12.66
CA PHE A 87 2.63 -1.52 -13.02
C PHE A 87 2.61 -0.24 -12.17
N PHE A 88 2.58 -0.38 -10.84
CA PHE A 88 2.53 0.75 -9.92
C PHE A 88 3.86 1.51 -9.85
N GLY A 89 5.00 0.81 -9.92
CA GLY A 89 6.33 1.41 -9.91
C GLY A 89 6.59 2.27 -11.16
N ILE A 90 6.21 1.80 -12.35
CA ILE A 90 6.31 2.59 -13.58
C ILE A 90 5.42 3.84 -13.50
N LEU A 91 4.19 3.70 -13.00
CA LEU A 91 3.31 4.86 -12.78
C LEU A 91 3.90 5.83 -11.75
N ALA A 92 4.48 5.34 -10.66
CA ALA A 92 5.14 6.18 -9.66
C ALA A 92 6.27 7.01 -10.27
N LEU A 93 7.08 6.41 -11.14
CA LEU A 93 8.18 7.07 -11.84
C LEU A 93 7.69 8.11 -12.85
N ILE A 94 6.68 7.77 -13.66
CA ILE A 94 6.08 8.70 -14.65
C ILE A 94 5.49 9.94 -13.96
N MET A 95 4.90 9.75 -12.78
CA MET A 95 4.23 10.79 -12.01
C MET A 95 5.17 11.66 -11.15
N ILE A 96 6.48 11.44 -11.20
CA ILE A 96 7.45 12.27 -10.47
C ILE A 96 7.35 13.73 -10.94
N GLY A 97 7.18 14.64 -9.98
CA GLY A 97 7.19 16.08 -10.24
C GLY A 97 5.89 16.66 -10.79
N VAL A 98 4.78 15.90 -10.84
CA VAL A 98 3.46 16.46 -11.14
C VAL A 98 2.98 17.30 -9.96
N LYS A 99 2.71 18.59 -10.20
CA LYS A 99 2.32 19.56 -9.15
C LYS A 99 0.98 20.25 -9.41
N ASP A 100 0.59 20.37 -10.66
CA ASP A 100 -0.65 21.03 -11.08
C ASP A 100 -1.43 20.18 -12.10
N GLN A 101 -2.71 20.49 -12.26
CA GLN A 101 -3.63 19.79 -13.15
C GLN A 101 -3.45 20.16 -14.64
N ASN A 102 -2.59 21.12 -14.97
CA ASN A 102 -2.32 21.48 -16.37
C ASN A 102 -1.31 20.51 -17.00
N ASP A 103 -0.56 19.77 -16.18
CA ASP A 103 0.29 18.69 -16.67
C ASP A 103 -0.54 17.59 -17.36
N ARG A 104 -0.17 17.24 -18.59
CA ARG A 104 -0.79 16.14 -19.36
C ARG A 104 -0.81 14.81 -18.58
N ARG A 105 0.13 14.62 -17.67
CA ARG A 105 0.21 13.44 -16.79
C ARG A 105 -0.95 13.36 -15.80
N ASP A 106 -1.57 14.48 -15.43
CA ASP A 106 -2.83 14.49 -14.66
C ASP A 106 -3.95 13.76 -15.40
N SER A 107 -4.12 14.07 -16.69
CA SER A 107 -5.09 13.38 -17.55
C SER A 107 -4.79 11.88 -17.66
N TRP A 108 -3.51 11.52 -17.73
CA TRP A 108 -3.08 10.12 -17.71
C TRP A 108 -3.36 9.43 -16.38
N HIS A 109 -3.26 10.12 -15.24
CA HIS A 109 -3.60 9.54 -13.94
C HIS A 109 -5.08 9.18 -13.86
N HIS A 110 -5.96 10.08 -14.33
CA HIS A 110 -7.41 9.96 -14.16
C HIS A 110 -8.11 9.15 -15.27
N GLY A 111 -7.59 9.21 -16.50
CA GLY A 111 -8.20 8.62 -17.68
C GLY A 111 -7.56 7.31 -18.14
N GLY A 112 -7.95 6.81 -19.32
CA GLY A 112 -7.29 5.67 -19.97
C GLY A 112 -7.37 4.34 -19.21
N TRP A 113 -8.43 4.11 -18.43
CA TRP A 113 -8.60 2.91 -17.60
C TRP A 113 -8.56 1.62 -18.40
N THR A 114 -9.22 1.55 -19.57
CA THR A 114 -9.17 0.35 -20.41
C THR A 114 -7.73 -0.01 -20.79
N ALA A 115 -6.93 0.98 -21.22
CA ALA A 115 -5.52 0.76 -21.53
C ALA A 115 -4.72 0.33 -20.29
N LYS A 116 -4.99 0.93 -19.12
CA LYS A 116 -4.34 0.54 -17.86
C LYS A 116 -4.63 -0.91 -17.46
N ILE A 117 -5.89 -1.34 -17.54
CA ILE A 117 -6.28 -2.72 -17.23
C ILE A 117 -5.59 -3.70 -18.18
N VAL A 118 -5.53 -3.38 -19.48
CA VAL A 118 -4.82 -4.22 -20.46
C VAL A 118 -3.33 -4.27 -20.16
N ILE A 119 -2.67 -3.13 -19.91
CA ILE A 119 -1.24 -3.08 -19.57
C ILE A 119 -0.96 -3.85 -18.27
N TRP A 120 -1.79 -3.68 -17.26
CA TRP A 120 -1.67 -4.41 -15.99
C TRP A 120 -1.79 -5.93 -16.19
N LEU A 121 -2.81 -6.39 -16.93
CA LEU A 121 -2.96 -7.82 -17.25
C LEU A 121 -1.76 -8.36 -18.03
N LEU A 122 -1.26 -7.60 -19.01
CA LEU A 122 -0.07 -7.99 -19.77
C LEU A 122 1.16 -8.11 -18.87
N LEU A 123 1.40 -7.16 -17.95
CA LEU A 123 2.53 -7.22 -17.02
C LEU A 123 2.44 -8.42 -16.07
N VAL A 124 1.24 -8.71 -15.55
CA VAL A 124 1.02 -9.89 -14.70
C VAL A 124 1.27 -11.18 -15.49
N VAL A 125 0.72 -11.30 -16.70
CA VAL A 125 0.91 -12.48 -17.56
C VAL A 125 2.38 -12.63 -17.96
N LEU A 126 3.07 -11.55 -18.35
CA LEU A 126 4.49 -11.56 -18.69
C LEU A 126 5.36 -12.02 -17.53
N ALA A 127 5.00 -11.71 -16.28
CA ALA A 127 5.73 -12.19 -15.12
C ALA A 127 5.74 -13.72 -14.98
N PHE A 128 4.72 -14.42 -15.52
CA PHE A 128 4.70 -15.90 -15.55
C PHE A 128 5.64 -16.53 -16.57
N PHE A 129 6.10 -15.75 -17.56
CA PHE A 129 7.11 -16.20 -18.53
C PHE A 129 8.54 -15.93 -18.06
N LEU A 130 8.74 -15.31 -16.89
CA LEU A 130 10.07 -15.03 -16.36
C LEU A 130 10.67 -16.28 -15.69
N PRO A 131 11.98 -16.53 -15.90
CA PRO A 131 12.70 -17.64 -15.28
C PRO A 131 12.84 -17.45 -13.77
N ASP A 132 12.99 -18.57 -13.05
CA ASP A 132 13.03 -18.60 -11.58
C ASP A 132 14.16 -17.74 -11.00
N ALA A 133 15.28 -17.59 -11.69
CA ALA A 133 16.38 -16.72 -11.28
C ALA A 133 15.95 -15.26 -11.08
N ILE A 134 15.08 -14.74 -11.96
CA ILE A 134 14.59 -13.35 -11.86
C ILE A 134 13.61 -13.24 -10.69
N ILE A 135 12.75 -14.23 -10.50
CA ILE A 135 11.78 -14.24 -9.40
C ILE A 135 12.49 -14.37 -8.04
N LEU A 136 13.59 -15.10 -7.97
CA LEU A 136 14.43 -15.19 -6.78
C LEU A 136 15.03 -13.83 -6.41
N VAL A 137 15.64 -13.12 -7.38
CA VAL A 137 16.17 -11.76 -7.16
C VAL A 137 15.06 -10.82 -6.73
N TYR A 138 13.91 -10.87 -7.41
CA TYR A 138 12.74 -10.08 -7.03
C TYR A 138 12.26 -10.41 -5.62
N GLY A 139 12.27 -11.68 -5.21
CA GLY A 139 11.93 -12.13 -3.86
C GLY A 139 12.77 -11.44 -2.78
N PHE A 140 14.09 -11.32 -3.00
CA PHE A 140 14.96 -10.56 -2.08
C PHE A 140 14.60 -9.07 -2.04
N ILE A 141 14.38 -8.45 -3.20
CA ILE A 141 13.97 -7.04 -3.27
C ILE A 141 12.62 -6.83 -2.57
N ALA A 142 11.68 -7.74 -2.77
CA ALA A 142 10.34 -7.69 -2.19
C ALA A 142 10.37 -7.79 -0.66
N LYS A 143 11.30 -8.54 -0.06
CA LYS A 143 11.49 -8.55 1.41
C LYS A 143 11.85 -7.16 1.94
N ILE A 144 12.79 -6.48 1.29
CA ILE A 144 13.21 -5.11 1.66
C ILE A 144 12.04 -4.14 1.44
N GLY A 145 11.39 -4.19 0.28
CA GLY A 145 10.23 -3.35 -0.03
C GLY A 145 9.05 -3.58 0.90
N ALA A 146 8.83 -4.81 1.34
CA ALA A 146 7.84 -5.16 2.35
C ALA A 146 8.16 -4.50 3.71
N GLY A 147 9.44 -4.48 4.10
CA GLY A 147 9.90 -3.73 5.28
C GLY A 147 9.63 -2.24 5.17
N LEU A 148 9.90 -1.63 4.00
CA LEU A 148 9.58 -0.22 3.75
C LEU A 148 8.07 0.05 3.80
N PHE A 149 7.25 -0.86 3.28
CA PHE A 149 5.79 -0.75 3.38
C PHE A 149 5.31 -0.81 4.82
N LEU A 150 5.86 -1.72 5.64
CA LEU A 150 5.53 -1.81 7.06
C LEU A 150 5.86 -0.51 7.79
N LEU A 151 6.99 0.15 7.48
CA LEU A 151 7.34 1.46 8.04
C LEU A 151 6.34 2.55 7.63
N ILE A 152 5.95 2.59 6.35
CA ILE A 152 4.92 3.52 5.87
C ILE A 152 3.59 3.25 6.57
N GLN A 153 3.19 1.98 6.69
CA GLN A 153 1.97 1.55 7.38
C GLN A 153 1.96 2.01 8.83
N VAL A 154 3.10 1.98 9.52
CA VAL A 154 3.26 2.47 10.89
C VAL A 154 3.05 3.98 10.99
N ILE A 155 3.70 4.76 10.13
CA ILE A 155 3.53 6.23 10.13
C ILE A 155 2.06 6.58 9.95
N ILE A 156 1.38 5.83 9.08
CA ILE A 156 -0.04 6.02 8.78
C ILE A 156 -0.92 5.57 9.95
N LEU A 157 -0.57 4.48 10.64
CA LEU A 157 -1.25 4.06 11.86
C LEU A 157 -1.11 5.12 12.97
N LEU A 158 0.06 5.74 13.11
CA LEU A 158 0.30 6.84 14.04
C LEU A 158 -0.58 8.05 13.69
N ASP A 159 -0.56 8.52 12.44
CA ASP A 159 -1.42 9.62 11.98
C ASP A 159 -2.90 9.32 12.23
N PHE A 160 -3.35 8.11 11.91
CA PHE A 160 -4.73 7.68 12.18
C PHE A 160 -5.07 7.75 13.67
N THR A 161 -4.17 7.25 14.52
CA THR A 161 -4.44 7.09 15.94
C THR A 161 -4.35 8.44 16.67
N HIS A 162 -3.44 9.33 16.26
CA HIS A 162 -3.41 10.72 16.72
C HIS A 162 -4.64 11.49 16.25
N THR A 163 -5.00 11.41 14.96
CA THR A 163 -6.21 12.07 14.45
C THR A 163 -7.48 11.59 15.15
N TRP A 164 -7.56 10.29 15.46
CA TRP A 164 -8.69 9.74 16.22
C TRP A 164 -8.69 10.26 17.66
N ASN A 165 -7.53 10.26 18.31
CA ASN A 165 -7.39 10.82 19.65
C ASN A 165 -7.85 12.27 19.73
N ASP A 166 -7.39 13.11 18.81
CA ASP A 166 -7.73 14.53 18.77
C ASP A 166 -9.24 14.74 18.56
N ALA A 167 -9.86 13.94 17.69
CA ALA A 167 -11.32 13.97 17.48
C ALA A 167 -12.12 13.52 18.71
N TRP A 168 -11.54 12.73 19.62
CA TRP A 168 -12.15 12.37 20.90
C TRP A 168 -11.93 13.44 21.96
N VAL A 169 -10.72 13.97 22.06
CA VAL A 169 -10.37 15.08 22.96
C VAL A 169 -11.23 16.30 22.67
N GLU A 170 -11.39 16.69 21.40
CA GLU A 170 -12.22 17.83 21.00
C GLU A 170 -13.68 17.68 21.45
N LYS A 171 -14.24 16.48 21.35
CA LYS A 171 -15.62 16.20 21.79
C LYS A 171 -15.77 16.26 23.31
N ASP A 172 -14.76 15.78 24.04
CA ASP A 172 -14.76 15.83 25.50
C ASP A 172 -14.60 17.26 26.01
N GLU A 173 -13.68 18.03 25.41
CA GLU A 173 -13.51 19.44 25.70
C GLU A 173 -14.79 20.22 25.45
N GLN A 174 -15.43 20.08 24.28
CA GLN A 174 -16.73 20.71 23.98
C GLN A 174 -17.80 20.38 25.03
N LYS A 175 -17.81 19.13 25.53
CA LYS A 175 -18.73 18.69 26.58
C LYS A 175 -18.39 19.32 27.93
N CYS A 176 -17.12 19.38 28.31
CA CYS A 176 -16.65 20.03 29.54
C CYS A 176 -16.95 21.54 29.53
N PHE A 177 -16.66 22.22 28.41
CA PHE A 177 -17.02 23.62 28.21
C PHE A 177 -18.53 23.84 28.36
N GLY A 178 -19.35 22.97 27.75
CA GLY A 178 -20.81 23.03 27.89
C GLY A 178 -21.31 22.81 29.32
N GLN A 179 -20.55 22.12 30.17
CA GLN A 179 -20.85 21.91 31.60
C GLN A 179 -20.21 22.97 32.52
N GLY A 180 -19.47 23.95 31.98
CA GLY A 180 -18.82 25.00 32.75
C GLY A 180 -17.45 24.62 33.35
N TYR A 181 -16.85 23.51 32.92
CA TYR A 181 -15.52 23.09 33.36
C TYR A 181 -14.46 23.37 32.27
N TYR A 182 -13.36 24.02 32.64
CA TYR A 182 -12.17 24.14 31.79
C TYR A 182 -11.17 23.06 32.22
N GLN A 183 -11.11 21.96 31.47
CA GLN A 183 -10.13 20.91 31.69
C GLN A 183 -9.47 20.57 30.36
N GLN A 184 -8.18 20.88 30.26
CA GLN A 184 -7.37 20.48 29.11
C GLN A 184 -6.99 19.00 29.29
N VAL A 185 -7.54 18.14 28.45
CA VAL A 185 -7.30 16.70 28.49
C VAL A 185 -6.19 16.35 27.50
N ASN A 186 -4.95 16.26 27.98
CA ASN A 186 -3.81 15.74 27.21
C ASN A 186 -3.87 14.21 27.10
N GLY A 187 -5.04 13.65 26.75
CA GLY A 187 -5.22 12.22 26.66
C GLY A 187 -4.36 11.65 25.54
N SER A 188 -3.28 10.94 25.87
CA SER A 188 -2.42 10.22 24.90
C SER A 188 -2.54 8.70 25.05
N LEU A 189 -3.50 8.24 25.86
CA LEU A 189 -3.68 6.83 26.20
C LEU A 189 -4.02 5.98 24.97
N LEU A 190 -4.85 6.51 24.05
CA LEU A 190 -5.27 5.78 22.85
C LEU A 190 -4.08 5.56 21.88
N PRO A 191 -3.29 6.60 21.50
CA PRO A 191 -2.04 6.42 20.78
C PRO A 191 -1.08 5.45 21.46
N ALA A 192 -0.85 5.59 22.78
CA ALA A 192 0.05 4.70 23.52
C ALA A 192 -0.40 3.23 23.47
N ALA A 193 -1.70 2.97 23.68
CA ALA A 193 -2.25 1.63 23.71
C ALA A 193 -2.19 0.93 22.33
N VAL A 194 -2.54 1.64 21.26
CA VAL A 194 -2.51 1.07 19.90
C VAL A 194 -1.08 0.80 19.45
N VAL A 195 -0.16 1.73 19.70
CA VAL A 195 1.25 1.56 19.32
C VAL A 195 1.92 0.44 20.12
N SER A 196 1.69 0.38 21.43
CA SER A 196 2.24 -0.71 22.26
C SER A 196 1.71 -2.07 21.86
N LEU A 197 0.41 -2.20 21.55
CA LEU A 197 -0.17 -3.44 21.03
C LEU A 197 0.44 -3.82 19.67
N TYR A 198 0.65 -2.84 18.79
CA TYR A 198 1.26 -3.07 17.49
C TYR A 198 2.73 -3.53 17.63
N CYS A 199 3.55 -2.86 18.44
CA CYS A 199 4.94 -3.28 18.69
C CYS A 199 4.98 -4.69 19.29
N ALA A 200 4.10 -5.01 20.25
CA ALA A 200 4.00 -6.36 20.79
C ALA A 200 3.64 -7.39 19.72
N TYR A 201 2.71 -7.07 18.81
CA TYR A 201 2.34 -7.94 17.69
C TYR A 201 3.49 -8.14 16.68
N VAL A 202 4.19 -7.06 16.30
CA VAL A 202 5.33 -7.15 15.37
C VAL A 202 6.48 -7.93 16.00
N CYS A 203 6.77 -7.71 17.28
CA CYS A 203 7.77 -8.48 18.03
C CYS A 203 7.39 -9.96 18.11
N TYR A 204 6.14 -10.28 18.49
CA TYR A 204 5.65 -11.66 18.54
C TYR A 204 5.76 -12.36 17.17
N THR A 205 5.30 -11.71 16.10
CA THR A 205 5.36 -12.28 14.76
C THR A 205 6.79 -12.35 14.23
N GLY A 206 7.67 -11.41 14.60
CA GLY A 206 9.11 -11.44 14.33
C GLY A 206 9.75 -12.69 14.94
N LEU A 207 9.62 -12.87 16.25
CA LEU A 207 10.16 -14.02 16.98
C LEU A 207 9.53 -15.36 16.52
N SER A 208 8.26 -15.35 16.13
CA SER A 208 7.61 -16.54 15.55
C SER A 208 8.13 -16.93 14.16
N SER A 209 8.93 -16.06 13.51
CA SER A 209 9.53 -16.32 12.18
C SER A 209 10.96 -16.85 12.26
N GLU A 210 11.47 -17.11 13.47
CA GLU A 210 12.81 -17.63 13.68
C GLU A 210 12.98 -19.03 13.04
N PRO A 211 14.16 -19.33 12.44
CA PRO A 211 14.43 -20.65 11.87
C PRO A 211 14.20 -21.80 12.85
N HIS A 212 13.72 -22.94 12.33
CA HIS A 212 13.34 -24.10 13.13
C HIS A 212 14.51 -24.84 13.78
N ASP A 213 15.71 -24.70 13.24
CA ASP A 213 16.95 -25.23 13.81
C ASP A 213 17.41 -24.44 15.06
N TYR A 214 16.79 -23.29 15.34
CA TYR A 214 17.08 -22.52 16.54
C TYR A 214 16.33 -23.08 17.76
N GLU A 215 17.08 -23.74 18.64
CA GLU A 215 16.56 -24.55 19.76
C GLU A 215 15.73 -23.78 20.80
N CYS A 216 15.83 -22.44 20.86
CA CYS A 216 15.17 -21.66 21.92
C CYS A 216 13.70 -21.31 21.64
N ASN A 217 13.18 -21.51 20.42
CA ASN A 217 11.84 -21.02 20.07
C ASN A 217 10.72 -22.04 20.32
N GLY A 218 10.12 -22.01 21.51
CA GLY A 218 8.95 -22.84 21.83
C GLY A 218 7.65 -22.48 21.08
N LEU A 219 7.59 -21.32 20.41
CA LEU A 219 6.44 -20.90 19.60
C LEU A 219 6.39 -21.63 18.24
N ASN A 220 7.46 -22.34 17.88
CA ASN A 220 7.70 -22.88 16.54
C ASN A 220 7.03 -24.25 16.26
N LYS A 221 5.87 -24.54 16.88
CA LYS A 221 5.20 -25.86 16.76
C LYS A 221 4.39 -26.05 15.48
N SER A 222 4.00 -24.97 14.80
CA SER A 222 3.15 -25.00 13.61
C SER A 222 3.88 -24.44 12.39
N ARG A 223 4.14 -25.31 11.40
CA ARG A 223 4.80 -24.95 10.12
C ARG A 223 4.00 -23.96 9.26
N ALA A 224 2.68 -23.96 9.39
CA ALA A 224 1.80 -23.21 8.49
C ALA A 224 1.15 -22.02 9.21
N VAL A 225 1.26 -20.84 8.61
CA VAL A 225 0.43 -19.69 8.96
C VAL A 225 -1.03 -20.07 8.69
N SER A 226 -1.91 -19.91 9.68
CA SER A 226 -3.32 -20.25 9.51
C SER A 226 -3.95 -19.42 8.38
N THR A 227 -4.89 -20.00 7.64
CA THR A 227 -5.65 -19.27 6.60
C THR A 227 -6.32 -18.02 7.18
N GLY A 228 -6.81 -18.09 8.42
CA GLY A 228 -7.39 -16.94 9.11
C GLY A 228 -6.40 -15.79 9.32
N THR A 229 -5.16 -16.09 9.72
CA THR A 229 -4.09 -15.09 9.88
C THR A 229 -3.74 -14.42 8.55
N LEU A 230 -3.69 -15.20 7.45
CA LEU A 230 -3.44 -14.65 6.11
C LEU A 230 -4.57 -13.75 5.64
N VAL A 231 -5.83 -14.17 5.83
CA VAL A 231 -7.01 -13.36 5.51
C VAL A 231 -7.01 -12.06 6.30
N LEU A 232 -6.74 -12.14 7.61
CA LEU A 232 -6.65 -10.94 8.46
C LEU A 232 -5.53 -10.01 7.97
N GLY A 233 -4.34 -10.55 7.66
CA GLY A 233 -3.23 -9.78 7.11
C GLY A 233 -3.56 -9.12 5.77
N MET A 234 -4.26 -9.81 4.88
CA MET A 234 -4.70 -9.23 3.60
C MET A 234 -5.71 -8.11 3.83
N LEU A 235 -6.70 -8.32 4.71
CA LEU A 235 -7.70 -7.31 5.03
C LEU A 235 -7.05 -6.07 5.66
N THR A 236 -6.13 -6.25 6.61
CA THR A 236 -5.39 -5.12 7.20
C THR A 236 -4.54 -4.42 6.15
N THR A 237 -3.93 -5.14 5.21
CA THR A 237 -3.21 -4.55 4.07
C THR A 237 -4.14 -3.72 3.20
N VAL A 238 -5.30 -4.26 2.79
CA VAL A 238 -6.28 -3.55 1.98
C VAL A 238 -6.78 -2.30 2.70
N LEU A 239 -7.14 -2.39 3.98
CA LEU A 239 -7.58 -1.26 4.78
C LEU A 239 -6.49 -0.21 4.94
N SER A 240 -5.23 -0.64 5.15
CA SER A 240 -4.10 0.29 5.25
C SER A 240 -3.86 1.02 3.93
N VAL A 241 -3.87 0.32 2.79
CA VAL A 241 -3.71 0.93 1.46
C VAL A 241 -4.88 1.85 1.13
N LEU A 242 -6.11 1.44 1.45
CA LEU A 242 -7.30 2.28 1.29
C LEU A 242 -7.18 3.56 2.10
N TYR A 243 -6.86 3.45 3.39
CA TYR A 243 -6.67 4.60 4.26
C TYR A 243 -5.54 5.50 3.74
N SER A 244 -4.41 4.92 3.34
CA SER A 244 -3.27 5.63 2.76
C SER A 244 -3.65 6.40 1.49
N ALA A 245 -4.34 5.74 0.56
CA ALA A 245 -4.82 6.33 -0.69
C ALA A 245 -5.79 7.50 -0.45
N LEU A 246 -6.63 7.38 0.58
CA LEU A 246 -7.59 8.43 0.94
C LEU A 246 -6.91 9.60 1.68
N ARG A 247 -6.03 9.30 2.64
CA ARG A 247 -5.34 10.25 3.52
C ARG A 247 -4.18 10.98 2.85
N ALA A 248 -3.45 10.35 1.94
CA ALA A 248 -2.49 11.05 1.06
C ALA A 248 -3.14 12.22 0.29
N GLY A 249 -4.48 12.18 0.12
CA GLY A 249 -5.34 13.25 -0.41
C GLY A 249 -5.71 14.38 0.56
N SER A 250 -5.51 14.20 1.86
CA SER A 250 -5.91 15.13 2.91
C SER A 250 -4.70 15.80 3.58
N SER A 251 -3.58 15.09 3.66
CA SER A 251 -2.39 15.54 4.38
C SER A 251 -1.30 15.90 3.37
N THR A 252 -1.10 17.19 3.12
CA THR A 252 0.05 17.72 2.36
C THR A 252 1.38 17.58 3.13
N THR A 253 1.54 16.54 3.95
CA THR A 253 2.54 16.49 5.04
C THR A 253 3.88 15.88 4.61
N PHE A 254 3.96 14.99 3.62
CA PHE A 254 5.17 14.17 3.52
C PHE A 254 6.27 14.61 2.53
N LEU A 255 5.99 15.39 1.47
CA LEU A 255 7.03 15.66 0.45
C LEU A 255 6.96 17.04 -0.23
N SER A 256 6.14 17.96 0.26
CA SER A 256 6.23 19.35 -0.20
C SER A 256 7.13 20.13 0.75
N PRO A 257 8.20 20.81 0.27
CA PRO A 257 8.83 21.85 1.07
C PRO A 257 7.74 22.83 1.53
N PRO A 258 7.90 23.50 2.68
CA PRO A 258 6.92 24.43 3.21
C PRO A 258 6.68 25.55 2.20
N SER A 259 5.70 25.35 1.33
CA SER A 259 5.17 26.41 0.50
C SER A 259 4.44 27.34 1.47
N SER A 260 4.95 28.57 1.52
CA SER A 260 4.38 29.79 2.11
C SER A 260 2.86 29.76 2.34
N PRO A 261 2.34 30.43 3.40
CA PRO A 261 1.00 30.21 3.93
C PRO A 261 -0.04 30.21 2.81
N ARG A 262 -0.89 29.18 2.84
CA ARG A 262 -2.13 29.14 2.07
C ARG A 262 -2.86 30.46 2.33
N LEU A 263 -2.77 31.37 1.37
CA LEU A 263 -3.67 32.50 1.30
C LEU A 263 -5.06 31.87 1.23
N GLY A 264 -5.79 31.95 2.34
CA GLY A 264 -7.18 31.58 2.39
C GLY A 264 -7.88 32.36 1.31
N GLY A 265 -8.09 31.72 0.16
CA GLY A 265 -8.98 32.17 -0.89
C GLY A 265 -10.42 32.00 -0.43
N SER A 266 -10.76 32.61 0.72
CA SER A 266 -12.09 33.11 0.96
C SER A 266 -12.30 34.18 -0.10
N LYS A 267 -12.85 33.80 -1.25
CA LYS A 267 -13.32 34.76 -2.25
C LYS A 267 -14.20 35.78 -1.51
N PRO A 268 -13.87 37.07 -1.52
CA PRO A 268 -14.76 38.09 -0.98
C PRO A 268 -16.07 38.02 -1.76
N LEU A 269 -17.18 37.88 -1.04
CA LEU A 269 -18.50 37.59 -1.58
C LEU A 269 -19.16 38.80 -2.23
N LEU A 270 -18.42 39.76 -2.80
CA LEU A 270 -18.97 40.95 -3.44
C LEU A 270 -17.95 41.53 -4.44
N GLU A 271 -18.10 41.22 -5.72
CA GLU A 271 -17.83 42.23 -6.75
C GLU A 271 -18.79 42.00 -7.91
N GLU A 272 -19.48 43.09 -8.25
CA GLU A 272 -20.65 43.14 -9.10
C GLU A 272 -20.30 42.84 -10.55
N ALA A 273 -21.27 42.27 -11.26
CA ALA A 273 -21.17 41.97 -12.67
C ALA A 273 -21.00 43.26 -13.49
N GLU A 274 -19.78 43.51 -13.98
CA GLU A 274 -19.58 44.36 -15.15
C GLU A 274 -19.20 43.52 -16.38
N GLU A 275 -20.14 43.50 -17.31
CA GLU A 275 -20.08 42.88 -18.63
C GLU A 275 -19.02 43.57 -19.51
N GLY A 276 -17.91 42.91 -19.80
CA GLY A 276 -16.91 43.55 -20.66
C GLY A 276 -15.70 42.70 -21.00
N LYS A 277 -15.85 41.84 -22.01
CA LYS A 277 -14.80 41.00 -22.64
C LYS A 277 -14.26 39.90 -21.72
N ALA A 278 -14.71 38.68 -22.00
CA ALA A 278 -14.00 37.46 -21.64
C ALA A 278 -12.61 37.46 -22.29
N LYS A 279 -11.67 38.21 -21.71
CA LYS A 279 -10.28 37.78 -21.69
C LYS A 279 -10.36 36.37 -21.14
N LYS A 280 -9.88 35.39 -21.91
CA LYS A 280 -9.59 34.07 -21.36
C LYS A 280 -8.68 34.34 -20.18
N GLU A 281 -9.27 34.44 -18.99
CA GLU A 281 -8.53 34.32 -17.75
C GLU A 281 -7.74 33.04 -17.95
N GLU A 282 -6.42 33.18 -18.04
CA GLU A 282 -5.52 32.05 -17.96
C GLU A 282 -5.98 31.29 -16.73
N LYS A 283 -6.65 30.15 -16.93
CA LYS A 283 -7.19 29.37 -15.83
C LYS A 283 -5.99 29.07 -14.95
N GLU A 284 -5.90 29.75 -13.81
CA GLU A 284 -4.84 29.52 -12.85
C GLU A 284 -4.71 28.02 -12.65
N ALA A 285 -3.49 27.51 -12.82
CA ALA A 285 -3.21 26.09 -12.77
C ALA A 285 -3.58 25.58 -11.38
N ARG A 286 -4.69 24.84 -11.30
CA ARG A 286 -5.15 24.27 -10.02
C ARG A 286 -4.11 23.26 -9.55
N PRO A 287 -3.64 23.34 -8.29
CA PRO A 287 -2.70 22.36 -7.76
C PRO A 287 -3.36 20.98 -7.69
N VAL A 288 -2.56 19.93 -7.85
CA VAL A 288 -3.04 18.56 -7.62
C VAL A 288 -3.39 18.35 -6.14
N SER A 289 -4.41 17.55 -5.88
CA SER A 289 -4.88 17.31 -4.50
C SER A 289 -3.95 16.42 -3.67
N TYR A 290 -3.03 15.68 -4.31
CA TYR A 290 -2.04 14.82 -3.67
C TYR A 290 -0.88 14.50 -4.60
N SER A 291 0.21 14.00 -4.02
CA SER A 291 1.35 13.50 -4.80
C SER A 291 1.01 12.17 -5.48
N TYR A 292 0.86 12.21 -6.80
CA TYR A 292 0.60 11.03 -7.64
C TYR A 292 1.73 10.01 -7.59
N SER A 293 2.98 10.48 -7.55
CA SER A 293 4.15 9.59 -7.45
C SER A 293 4.14 8.82 -6.13
N PHE A 294 3.95 9.51 -5.01
CA PHE A 294 3.89 8.88 -3.69
C PHE A 294 2.69 7.93 -3.57
N PHE A 295 1.54 8.33 -4.10
CA PHE A 295 0.36 7.48 -4.18
C PHE A 295 0.67 6.13 -4.84
N HIS A 296 1.26 6.13 -6.04
CA HIS A 296 1.61 4.88 -6.73
C HIS A 296 2.76 4.11 -6.06
N LEU A 297 3.71 4.80 -5.44
CA LEU A 297 4.79 4.16 -4.68
C LEU A 297 4.24 3.31 -3.53
N ILE A 298 3.21 3.79 -2.82
CA ILE A 298 2.54 3.02 -1.75
C ILE A 298 1.96 1.73 -2.31
N PHE A 299 1.28 1.76 -3.47
CA PHE A 299 0.76 0.53 -4.09
C PHE A 299 1.86 -0.43 -4.54
N ALA A 300 2.98 0.10 -5.06
CA ALA A 300 4.13 -0.72 -5.44
C ALA A 300 4.72 -1.45 -4.23
N LEU A 301 4.95 -0.75 -3.13
CA LEU A 301 5.45 -1.33 -1.88
C LEU A 301 4.42 -2.26 -1.23
N ALA A 302 3.13 -1.92 -1.28
CA ALA A 302 2.05 -2.79 -0.81
C ALA A 302 1.99 -4.11 -1.59
N SER A 303 2.30 -4.10 -2.88
CA SER A 303 2.34 -5.31 -3.70
C SER A 303 3.48 -6.25 -3.30
N MET A 304 4.62 -5.71 -2.88
CA MET A 304 5.74 -6.46 -2.32
C MET A 304 5.38 -7.03 -0.95
N TYR A 305 4.83 -6.21 -0.05
CA TYR A 305 4.37 -6.66 1.27
C TYR A 305 3.32 -7.77 1.18
N SER A 306 2.31 -7.60 0.33
CA SER A 306 1.26 -8.60 0.13
C SER A 306 1.82 -9.93 -0.37
N ALA A 307 2.87 -9.88 -1.20
CA ALA A 307 3.54 -11.07 -1.67
C ALA A 307 4.26 -11.80 -0.54
N MET A 308 4.98 -11.07 0.30
CA MET A 308 5.68 -11.62 1.46
C MET A 308 4.69 -12.19 2.47
N LEU A 309 3.58 -11.51 2.71
CA LEU A 309 2.51 -12.01 3.55
C LEU A 309 1.95 -13.35 3.04
N LEU A 310 1.58 -13.42 1.76
CA LEU A 310 0.95 -14.60 1.15
C LEU A 310 1.93 -15.77 0.94
N SER A 311 3.20 -15.48 0.66
CA SER A 311 4.26 -16.51 0.56
C SER A 311 4.77 -16.97 1.93
N GLY A 312 4.27 -16.39 3.03
CA GLY A 312 4.75 -16.69 4.38
C GLY A 312 6.21 -16.25 4.60
N TRP A 313 6.67 -15.25 3.85
CA TRP A 313 8.06 -14.76 3.86
C TRP A 313 9.10 -15.81 3.48
N THR A 314 8.66 -16.93 2.88
CA THR A 314 9.54 -17.99 2.42
C THR A 314 10.26 -17.55 1.15
N SER A 315 11.55 -17.90 1.00
CA SER A 315 12.24 -17.74 -0.28
C SER A 315 12.04 -18.99 -1.12
N THR A 316 12.01 -18.79 -2.43
CA THR A 316 11.90 -19.84 -3.45
C THR A 316 13.20 -20.64 -3.65
N SER A 317 14.08 -20.69 -2.66
CA SER A 317 15.32 -21.47 -2.71
C SER A 317 15.06 -22.90 -2.27
N GLU A 318 15.43 -23.87 -3.12
CA GLU A 318 15.46 -25.30 -2.80
C GLU A 318 16.61 -25.69 -1.85
N SER A 319 17.66 -24.87 -1.75
CA SER A 319 18.86 -25.23 -0.98
C SER A 319 18.63 -25.10 0.52
N SER A 320 19.27 -26.01 1.26
CA SER A 320 19.39 -26.12 2.72
C SER A 320 19.80 -24.85 3.49
N ASP A 321 19.90 -23.70 2.82
CA ASP A 321 20.05 -22.38 3.41
C ASP A 321 18.69 -21.78 3.85
N LEU A 322 17.79 -22.64 4.35
CA LEU A 322 16.58 -22.27 5.11
C LEU A 322 16.89 -21.25 6.23
N ILE A 323 18.14 -21.22 6.68
CA ILE A 323 18.69 -20.33 7.70
C ILE A 323 18.47 -18.85 7.34
N ASP A 324 18.75 -18.40 6.12
CA ASP A 324 18.71 -16.95 5.77
C ASP A 324 17.28 -16.38 5.67
N VAL A 325 16.31 -17.25 5.36
CA VAL A 325 14.93 -16.84 5.10
C VAL A 325 14.22 -16.38 6.38
N GLY A 326 14.30 -17.19 7.44
CA GLY A 326 13.69 -16.89 8.73
C GLY A 326 14.29 -15.62 9.34
N TRP A 327 15.64 -15.54 9.35
CA TRP A 327 16.34 -14.36 9.89
C TRP A 327 16.01 -13.07 9.15
N THR A 328 15.85 -13.10 7.82
CA THR A 328 15.43 -11.89 7.09
C THR A 328 14.05 -11.40 7.57
N SER A 329 13.07 -12.31 7.71
CA SER A 329 11.73 -11.97 8.20
C SER A 329 11.79 -11.42 9.63
N VAL A 330 12.58 -12.05 10.50
CA VAL A 330 12.82 -11.61 11.89
C VAL A 330 13.35 -10.18 11.90
N TRP A 331 14.47 -9.91 11.24
CA TRP A 331 15.14 -8.61 11.31
C TRP A 331 14.38 -7.48 10.62
N VAL A 332 13.64 -7.77 9.54
CA VAL A 332 12.74 -6.78 8.94
C VAL A 332 11.68 -6.35 9.95
N ARG A 333 11.06 -7.28 10.68
CA ARG A 333 10.02 -6.96 11.68
C ARG A 333 10.58 -6.28 12.91
N ILE A 334 11.69 -6.78 13.46
CA ILE A 334 12.36 -6.17 14.62
C ILE A 334 12.87 -4.76 14.28
N GLY A 335 13.46 -4.57 13.10
CA GLY A 335 13.87 -3.24 12.63
C GLY A 335 12.68 -2.29 12.46
N THR A 336 11.57 -2.75 11.87
CA THR A 336 10.32 -1.98 11.78
C THR A 336 9.80 -1.59 13.17
N GLU A 337 9.82 -2.52 14.13
CA GLU A 337 9.38 -2.28 15.51
C GLU A 337 10.22 -1.20 16.20
N TRP A 338 11.55 -1.25 16.09
CA TRP A 338 12.44 -0.22 16.65
C TRP A 338 12.18 1.16 16.06
N VAL A 339 12.01 1.24 14.73
CA VAL A 339 11.67 2.50 14.07
C VAL A 339 10.31 3.00 14.51
N THR A 340 9.33 2.10 14.69
CA THR A 340 7.99 2.43 15.20
C THR A 340 8.06 3.05 16.59
N ALA A 341 8.74 2.37 17.51
CA ALA A 341 8.93 2.86 18.87
C ALA A 341 9.67 4.20 18.88
N GLY A 342 10.72 4.35 18.06
CA GLY A 342 11.47 5.59 17.92
C GLY A 342 10.62 6.74 17.40
N LEU A 343 9.82 6.53 16.35
CA LEU A 343 8.92 7.54 15.78
C LEU A 343 7.83 7.95 16.77
N TYR A 344 7.29 7.01 17.54
CA TYR A 344 6.30 7.30 18.57
C TYR A 344 6.90 8.06 19.76
N ILE A 345 8.05 7.64 20.26
CA ILE A 345 8.77 8.38 21.32
C ILE A 345 9.09 9.80 20.82
N TRP A 346 9.51 9.93 19.56
CA TRP A 346 9.76 11.24 18.96
C TRP A 346 8.50 12.09 18.85
N SER A 347 7.33 11.53 18.51
CA SER A 347 6.08 12.30 18.45
C SER A 347 5.67 12.87 19.82
N LEU A 348 6.09 12.23 20.92
CA LEU A 348 5.90 12.73 22.28
C LEU A 348 6.98 13.73 22.72
N LEU A 349 8.24 13.49 22.36
CA LEU A 349 9.37 14.33 22.77
C LEU A 349 9.51 15.61 21.95
N ALA A 350 9.17 15.59 20.67
CA ALA A 350 9.41 16.73 19.79
C ALA A 350 8.65 18.00 20.22
N PRO A 351 7.37 17.94 20.63
CA PRO A 351 6.66 19.10 21.19
C PRO A 351 7.29 19.64 22.49
N LEU A 352 7.93 18.78 23.29
CA LEU A 352 8.60 19.17 24.54
C LEU A 352 9.95 19.82 24.28
N LEU A 353 10.70 19.33 23.30
CA LEU A 353 12.04 19.83 22.96
C LEU A 353 11.98 21.10 22.10
N PHE A 354 10.92 21.27 21.30
CA PHE A 354 10.76 22.42 20.41
C PHE A 354 9.35 23.02 20.54
N PRO A 355 9.00 23.62 21.69
CA PRO A 355 7.67 24.18 21.93
C PRO A 355 7.28 25.28 20.92
N ASP A 356 8.26 25.98 20.34
CA ASP A 356 8.03 27.04 19.35
C ASP A 356 7.74 26.53 17.93
N ARG A 357 7.80 25.21 17.71
CA ARG A 357 7.58 24.60 16.39
C ARG A 357 6.18 23.99 16.31
N GLU A 358 5.42 24.35 15.28
CA GLU A 358 4.21 23.62 14.92
C GLU A 358 4.60 22.24 14.37
N PHE A 359 4.25 21.19 15.11
CA PHE A 359 4.31 19.81 14.67
C PHE A 359 2.96 19.47 14.05
N VAL A 360 2.93 19.32 12.73
CA VAL A 360 1.75 18.90 11.96
C VAL A 360 1.81 17.40 11.68
#